data_AF-A0A0E3WTB3-F1
#
_entry.id   AF-A0A0E3WTB3-F1
#
_cell.length_a   1.000
_cell.length_b   1.000
_cell.length_c   1.000
_cell.angle_alpha   90.00
_cell.angle_beta   90.00
_cell.angle_gamma   90.00
#
_symmetry.space_group_name_H-M   'P 1'
#
loop_
_entity.id
_entity.type
_entity.pdbx_description
1 polymer ?
#
loop_
_entity_poly.entity_id
_entity_poly.type
_entity_poly.pdbx_seq_one_letter_code
_entity_poly.pdbx_strand_id
1 'polypeptide(L)'
;MDLKTIKKRESGKRGRPAKDEKLLTYYSVDAEIKLNEAHIDQKMEKAGLFVLGSNDLSLLPQEMLAKYKEQDRVEKGFRFLKSDTFSVSKVYLKNKGRIQALMMVMVLYLMIYSIAEWKLREQIKEDNESVSDQKGKPTKRPTMRWIFFKFQGITELFTQEEGEIVAEVLNMEEFHWKVLGLLGEEYENIYL
;
A
#
# COMPACT_ATOMS: atom_id res chain seq x y z
N MET A 1 3.71 43.18 16.78
CA MET A 1 4.59 42.88 15.63
C MET A 1 5.75 43.85 15.75
N ASP A 2 6.90 43.36 16.19
CA ASP A 2 8.04 44.22 16.44
C ASP A 2 8.98 44.15 15.24
N LEU A 3 9.08 45.26 14.53
CA LEU A 3 9.95 45.42 13.37
C LEU A 3 11.35 45.80 13.85
N LYS A 4 12.25 44.81 13.86
CA LYS A 4 13.66 45.02 14.18
C LYS A 4 14.41 45.38 12.90
N THR A 5 15.02 46.57 12.88
CA THR A 5 15.86 47.01 11.76
C THR A 5 17.28 46.49 11.96
N ILE A 6 17.74 45.62 11.06
CA ILE A 6 19.08 45.02 11.10
C ILE A 6 19.90 45.60 9.94
N LYS A 7 20.99 46.30 10.25
CA LYS A 7 21.94 46.78 9.22
C LYS A 7 23.04 45.74 9.01
N LYS A 8 23.12 45.15 7.81
CA LYS A 8 24.17 44.18 7.44
C LYS A 8 24.97 44.69 6.23
N ARG A 9 26.24 44.32 6.16
CA ARG A 9 27.07 44.51 4.96
C ARG A 9 26.63 43.55 3.86
N GLU A 10 26.91 43.92 2.62
CA GLU A 10 26.81 43.04 1.46
C GLU A 10 27.75 41.82 1.63
N SER A 11 27.31 40.64 1.19
CA SER A 11 28.04 39.38 1.45
C SER A 11 29.37 39.33 0.71
N GLY A 12 30.47 39.04 1.41
CA GLY A 12 31.80 38.82 0.81
C GLY A 12 32.97 39.53 1.49
N LYS A 13 32.73 40.44 2.44
CA LYS A 13 33.79 41.17 3.16
C LYS A 13 33.94 40.70 4.61
N ARG A 14 35.19 40.43 5.04
CA ARG A 14 35.55 40.04 6.42
C ARG A 14 35.96 41.26 7.26
N GLY A 15 35.70 41.21 8.58
CA GLY A 15 36.12 42.23 9.57
C GLY A 15 35.02 43.21 10.00
N ARG A 16 35.33 44.15 10.91
CA ARG A 16 34.38 45.14 11.47
C ARG A 16 34.08 46.29 10.48
N PRO A 17 32.83 46.78 10.45
CA PRO A 17 32.43 48.16 10.20
C PRO A 17 33.49 49.25 9.98
N ALA A 18 33.81 49.73 8.79
CA ALA A 18 34.51 51.02 8.66
C ALA A 18 33.47 52.15 8.87
N LYS A 19 33.88 53.29 9.44
CA LYS A 19 32.95 54.32 9.95
C LYS A 19 32.01 54.90 8.88
N ASP A 20 32.42 54.86 7.60
CA ASP A 20 31.71 55.47 6.47
C ASP A 20 31.20 54.46 5.42
N GLU A 21 31.11 53.17 5.73
CA GLU A 21 30.66 52.16 4.76
C GLU A 21 29.13 52.06 4.68
N LYS A 22 28.58 52.06 3.45
CA LYS A 22 27.14 51.90 3.20
C LYS A 22 26.68 50.49 3.59
N LEU A 23 25.86 50.41 4.64
CA LEU A 23 25.24 49.16 5.11
C LEU A 23 23.85 48.99 4.49
N LEU A 24 23.50 47.76 4.10
CA LEU A 24 22.16 47.41 3.64
C LEU A 24 21.24 47.25 4.84
N THR A 25 20.06 47.86 4.75
CA THR A 25 19.06 47.81 5.83
C THR A 25 18.10 46.66 5.56
N TYR A 26 18.10 45.67 6.44
CA TYR A 26 17.17 44.54 6.45
C TYR A 26 16.13 44.74 7.54
N TYR A 27 14.90 44.32 7.26
CA TYR A 27 13.81 44.31 8.24
C TYR A 27 13.59 42.87 8.68
N SER A 28 13.67 42.64 10.00
CA SER A 28 13.31 41.36 10.60
C SER A 28 12.01 41.55 11.36
N VAL A 29 11.02 40.73 11.03
CA VAL A 29 9.73 40.72 11.71
C VAL A 29 9.79 39.65 12.79
N ASP A 30 9.67 40.07 14.04
CA ASP A 30 9.47 39.17 15.18
C ASP A 30 7.96 39.07 15.41
N ALA A 31 7.39 37.91 15.07
CA ALA A 31 5.96 37.66 15.18
C ALA A 31 5.71 36.26 15.70
N GLU A 32 4.78 36.16 16.64
CA GLU A 32 4.27 34.90 17.15
C GLU A 32 3.20 34.38 16.17
N ILE A 33 3.43 33.21 15.59
CA ILE A 33 2.45 32.57 14.71
C ILE A 33 1.39 31.91 15.60
N LYS A 34 0.14 32.37 15.49
CA LYS A 34 -1.01 31.76 16.16
C LYS A 34 -1.96 31.18 15.12
N LEU A 35 -2.55 30.03 15.46
CA LEU A 35 -3.66 29.49 14.67
C LEU A 35 -4.85 30.44 14.78
N ASN A 36 -5.46 30.74 13.63
CA ASN A 36 -6.71 31.47 13.58
C ASN A 36 -7.86 30.48 13.73
N GLU A 37 -8.29 30.26 14.97
CA GLU A 37 -9.36 29.30 15.30
C GLU A 37 -10.66 29.61 14.55
N ALA A 38 -11.05 30.88 14.44
CA ALA A 38 -12.25 31.28 13.70
C ALA A 38 -12.20 30.89 12.20
N HIS A 39 -11.01 30.95 11.58
CA HIS A 39 -10.84 30.51 10.19
C HIS A 39 -10.87 28.97 10.05
N ILE A 40 -10.40 28.26 11.08
CA ILE A 40 -10.46 26.80 11.13
C ILE A 40 -11.90 26.33 11.29
N ASP A 41 -12.64 26.93 12.23
CA ASP A 41 -14.04 26.60 12.49
C ASP A 41 -14.90 26.80 11.23
N GLN A 42 -14.71 27.95 10.56
CA GLN A 42 -15.41 28.24 9.30
C GLN A 42 -15.07 27.24 8.17
N LYS A 43 -13.85 26.72 8.15
CA LYS A 43 -13.48 25.65 7.22
C LYS A 43 -13.99 24.28 7.66
N MET A 44 -14.04 24.00 8.96
CA MET A 44 -14.55 22.75 9.52
C MET A 44 -16.06 22.60 9.27
N GLU A 45 -16.84 23.68 9.36
CA GLU A 45 -18.26 23.67 8.98
C GLU A 45 -18.49 23.22 7.53
N LYS A 46 -17.52 23.48 6.65
CA LYS A 46 -17.58 23.14 5.21
C LYS A 46 -16.76 21.90 4.86
N ALA A 47 -15.99 21.36 5.80
CA ALA A 47 -15.08 20.24 5.54
C ALA A 47 -15.73 18.92 5.97
N GLY A 48 -15.76 17.96 5.05
CA GLY A 48 -16.06 16.56 5.38
C GLY A 48 -17.53 16.14 5.30
N LEU A 49 -18.43 17.02 4.86
CA LEU A 49 -19.81 16.66 4.55
C LEU A 49 -19.91 16.14 3.10
N PHE A 50 -20.47 14.95 2.92
CA PHE A 50 -20.76 14.36 1.61
C PHE A 50 -22.16 13.74 1.63
N VAL A 51 -22.85 13.79 0.50
CA VAL A 51 -24.22 13.29 0.37
C VAL A 51 -24.16 11.84 -0.13
N LEU A 52 -24.90 10.96 0.55
CA LEU A 52 -25.14 9.59 0.09
C LEU A 52 -26.58 9.47 -0.38
N GLY A 53 -26.77 8.91 -1.57
CA GLY A 53 -28.08 8.62 -2.14
C GLY A 53 -28.21 7.14 -2.44
N SER A 54 -29.37 6.56 -2.14
CA SER A 54 -29.71 5.17 -2.43
C SER A 54 -31.15 5.10 -2.94
N ASN A 55 -31.41 4.18 -3.88
CA ASN A 55 -32.77 3.85 -4.30
C ASN A 55 -33.47 2.91 -3.30
N ASP A 56 -32.72 2.32 -2.38
CA ASP A 56 -33.24 1.47 -1.31
C ASP A 56 -33.66 2.34 -0.12
N LEU A 57 -34.98 2.47 0.07
CA LEU A 57 -35.59 3.25 1.15
C LEU A 57 -35.57 2.54 2.51
N SER A 58 -35.27 1.24 2.54
CA SER A 58 -35.22 0.46 3.78
C SER A 58 -33.86 0.53 4.50
N LEU A 59 -32.84 1.06 3.81
CA LEU A 59 -31.47 1.05 4.30
C LEU A 59 -31.26 2.07 5.42
N LEU A 60 -30.74 1.61 6.56
CA LEU A 60 -30.43 2.51 7.67
C LEU A 60 -29.23 3.41 7.31
N PRO A 61 -29.19 4.68 7.80
CA PRO A 61 -28.09 5.61 7.49
C PRO A 61 -26.70 5.07 7.86
N GLN A 62 -26.58 4.31 8.95
CA GLN A 62 -25.32 3.70 9.39
C GLN A 62 -24.85 2.61 8.44
N GLU A 63 -25.77 1.78 7.95
CA GLU A 63 -25.47 0.75 6.96
C GLU A 63 -25.11 1.37 5.60
N MET A 64 -25.79 2.45 5.22
CA MET A 64 -25.46 3.22 4.00
C MET A 64 -24.03 3.74 4.05
N LEU A 65 -23.65 4.33 5.19
CA LEU A 65 -22.30 4.82 5.40
C LEU A 65 -21.27 3.69 5.39
N ALA A 66 -21.55 2.57 6.06
CA ALA A 66 -20.66 1.41 6.10
C ALA A 66 -20.41 0.86 4.68
N LYS A 67 -21.47 0.62 3.90
CA LYS A 67 -21.37 0.14 2.52
C LYS A 67 -20.59 1.12 1.63
N TYR A 68 -20.85 2.43 1.76
CA TYR A 68 -20.09 3.44 1.03
C TYR A 68 -18.59 3.40 1.39
N LYS A 69 -18.25 3.25 2.67
CA LYS A 69 -16.86 3.17 3.12
C LYS A 69 -16.16 1.90 2.65
N GLU A 70 -16.88 0.81 2.41
CA GLU A 70 -16.31 -0.42 1.83
C GLU A 70 -15.88 -0.27 0.37
N GLN A 71 -16.38 0.73 -0.37
CA GLN A 71 -16.00 1.01 -1.75
C GLN A 71 -14.49 1.29 -1.91
N ASP A 72 -13.84 1.85 -0.89
CA ASP A 72 -12.38 2.07 -0.85
C ASP A 72 -11.58 0.75 -1.01
N ARG A 73 -12.15 -0.41 -0.66
CA ARG A 73 -11.51 -1.71 -0.90
C ARG A 73 -11.32 -1.98 -2.39
N VAL A 74 -12.28 -1.56 -3.23
CA VAL A 74 -12.20 -1.71 -4.69
C VAL A 74 -11.06 -0.85 -5.26
N GLU A 75 -10.95 0.40 -4.80
CA GLU A 75 -9.88 1.30 -5.23
C GLU A 75 -8.49 0.79 -4.84
N LYS A 76 -8.36 0.25 -3.63
CA LYS A 76 -7.13 -0.42 -3.18
C LYS A 76 -6.79 -1.63 -4.04
N GLY A 77 -7.79 -2.38 -4.51
CA GLY A 77 -7.61 -3.46 -5.50
C GLY A 77 -7.08 -2.95 -6.84
N PHE A 78 -7.62 -1.87 -7.39
CA PHE A 78 -7.09 -1.28 -8.63
C PHE A 78 -5.69 -0.67 -8.47
N ARG A 79 -5.35 -0.18 -7.26
CA ARG A 79 -3.99 0.27 -6.95
C ARG A 79 -2.97 -0.87 -7.09
N PHE A 80 -3.34 -2.10 -6.73
CA PHE A 80 -2.49 -3.27 -6.90
C PHE A 80 -2.14 -3.52 -8.37
N LEU A 81 -3.10 -3.39 -9.29
CA LEU A 81 -2.84 -3.50 -10.74
C LEU A 81 -1.89 -2.42 -11.27
N LYS A 82 -1.98 -1.21 -10.71
CA LYS A 82 -1.12 -0.07 -11.08
C LYS A 82 0.26 -0.11 -10.39
N SER A 83 0.44 -0.98 -9.42
CA SER A 83 1.68 -1.11 -8.66
C SER A 83 2.75 -1.85 -9.47
N ASP A 84 4.03 -1.60 -9.17
CA ASP A 84 5.15 -2.24 -9.87
C ASP A 84 5.27 -3.76 -9.59
N THR A 85 4.38 -4.31 -8.76
CA THR A 85 4.32 -5.73 -8.38
C THR A 85 4.24 -6.65 -9.61
N PHE A 86 3.51 -6.26 -10.65
CA PHE A 86 3.31 -7.07 -11.85
C PHE A 86 4.23 -6.70 -13.00
N SER A 87 5.12 -5.72 -12.80
CA SER A 87 5.93 -5.17 -13.89
C SER A 87 5.12 -4.83 -15.17
N VAL A 88 3.81 -4.56 -15.04
CA VAL A 88 2.92 -4.20 -16.17
C VAL A 88 3.38 -2.90 -16.80
N SER A 89 3.94 -2.00 -15.99
CA SER A 89 4.68 -0.81 -16.38
C SER A 89 5.81 -1.08 -17.38
N LYS A 90 6.36 -2.31 -17.41
CA LYS A 90 7.47 -2.74 -18.27
C LYS A 90 6.99 -3.45 -19.55
N VAL A 91 5.69 -3.74 -19.67
CA VAL A 91 5.11 -4.42 -20.83
C VAL A 91 4.55 -3.38 -21.81
N TYR A 92 5.31 -3.12 -22.87
CA TYR A 92 4.90 -2.17 -23.91
C TYR A 92 4.10 -2.85 -25.03
N LEU A 93 2.78 -2.68 -25.02
CA LEU A 93 1.88 -3.19 -26.06
C LEU A 93 1.47 -2.06 -27.01
N LYS A 94 1.68 -2.27 -28.32
CA LYS A 94 1.31 -1.30 -29.38
C LYS A 94 -0.11 -1.48 -29.92
N ASN A 95 -0.63 -2.72 -29.87
CA ASN A 95 -1.93 -3.06 -30.45
C ASN A 95 -3.04 -2.93 -29.40
N LYS A 96 -4.13 -2.23 -29.73
CA LYS A 96 -5.29 -2.02 -28.84
C LYS A 96 -5.90 -3.33 -28.32
N GLY A 97 -6.05 -4.35 -29.17
CA GLY A 97 -6.59 -5.65 -28.77
C GLY A 97 -5.70 -6.39 -27.77
N ARG A 98 -4.37 -6.30 -27.92
CA ARG A 98 -3.43 -6.87 -26.93
C ARG A 98 -3.51 -6.15 -25.60
N ILE A 99 -3.66 -4.82 -25.60
CA ILE A 99 -3.85 -4.03 -24.37
C ILE A 99 -5.13 -4.48 -23.65
N GLN A 100 -6.25 -4.62 -24.37
CA GLN A 100 -7.51 -5.09 -23.81
C GLN A 100 -7.40 -6.50 -23.22
N ALA A 101 -6.77 -7.44 -23.95
CA ALA A 101 -6.55 -8.80 -23.47
C ALA A 101 -5.71 -8.82 -22.18
N LEU A 102 -4.60 -8.06 -22.14
CA LEU A 102 -3.77 -7.96 -20.94
C LEU A 102 -4.57 -7.39 -19.76
N MET A 103 -5.34 -6.32 -19.97
CA MET A 103 -6.19 -5.73 -18.94
C MET A 103 -7.19 -6.75 -18.37
N MET A 104 -7.79 -7.59 -19.22
CA MET A 104 -8.72 -8.62 -18.78
C MET A 104 -8.02 -9.68 -17.91
N VAL A 105 -6.85 -10.18 -18.34
CA VAL A 105 -6.03 -11.12 -17.55
C VAL A 105 -5.64 -10.51 -16.21
N MET A 106 -5.24 -9.24 -16.19
CA MET A 106 -4.88 -8.53 -14.97
C MET A 106 -6.05 -8.42 -13.98
N VAL A 107 -7.27 -8.14 -14.47
CA VAL A 107 -8.47 -8.09 -13.62
C VAL A 107 -8.83 -9.47 -13.07
N LEU A 108 -8.75 -10.52 -13.90
CA LEU A 108 -8.95 -11.91 -13.46
C LEU A 108 -7.95 -12.30 -12.38
N TYR A 109 -6.69 -11.89 -12.54
CA TYR A 109 -5.65 -12.12 -11.56
C TYR A 109 -5.94 -11.42 -10.22
N LEU A 110 -6.39 -10.15 -10.25
CA LEU A 110 -6.83 -9.45 -9.04
C LEU A 110 -8.00 -10.17 -8.35
N MET A 111 -8.92 -10.74 -9.11
CA MET A 111 -10.02 -11.53 -8.56
C MET A 111 -9.52 -12.78 -7.85
N ILE A 112 -8.61 -13.54 -8.47
CA ILE A 112 -7.99 -14.74 -7.87
C ILE A 112 -7.27 -14.38 -6.57
N TYR A 113 -6.50 -13.28 -6.57
CA TYR A 113 -5.83 -12.78 -5.36
C TYR A 113 -6.80 -12.45 -4.23
N SER A 114 -7.92 -11.80 -4.58
CA SER A 114 -8.92 -11.39 -3.61
C SER A 114 -9.63 -12.60 -2.98
N ILE A 115 -9.93 -13.61 -3.79
CA ILE A 115 -10.55 -14.86 -3.33
C ILE A 115 -9.58 -15.64 -2.45
N ALA A 116 -8.32 -15.81 -2.90
CA ALA A 116 -7.31 -16.51 -2.10
C ALA A 116 -7.00 -15.80 -0.79
N GLU A 117 -6.96 -14.46 -0.78
CA GLU A 117 -6.76 -13.67 0.44
C GLU A 117 -7.93 -13.80 1.40
N TRP A 118 -9.15 -13.81 0.87
CA TRP A 118 -10.34 -14.06 1.66
C TRP A 118 -10.32 -15.47 2.27
N LYS A 119 -10.08 -16.52 1.46
CA LYS A 119 -10.02 -17.91 1.92
C LYS A 119 -8.98 -18.11 3.03
N LEU A 120 -7.75 -17.63 2.82
CA LEU A 120 -6.69 -17.75 3.84
C LEU A 120 -7.05 -17.00 5.15
N ARG A 121 -7.64 -15.81 5.05
CA ARG A 121 -8.03 -15.03 6.24
C ARG A 121 -9.21 -15.64 6.99
N GLU A 122 -10.11 -16.30 6.28
CA GLU A 122 -11.22 -17.03 6.88
C GLU A 122 -10.69 -18.21 7.70
N GLN A 123 -9.82 -19.04 7.11
CA GLN A 123 -9.19 -20.17 7.81
C GLN A 123 -8.36 -19.72 9.02
N ILE A 124 -7.51 -18.70 8.86
CA ILE A 124 -6.75 -18.11 9.98
C ILE A 124 -7.68 -17.63 11.12
N LYS A 125 -8.88 -17.15 10.80
CA LYS A 125 -9.85 -16.70 11.79
C LYS A 125 -10.52 -17.88 12.48
N GLU A 126 -10.90 -18.91 11.73
CA GLU A 126 -11.53 -20.14 12.23
C GLU A 126 -10.60 -20.89 13.18
N ASP A 127 -9.34 -21.09 12.78
CA ASP A 127 -8.34 -21.81 13.56
C ASP A 127 -7.67 -20.94 14.65
N ASN A 128 -8.03 -19.66 14.71
CA ASN A 128 -7.43 -18.65 15.61
C ASN A 128 -5.89 -18.56 15.47
N GLU A 129 -5.40 -18.83 14.27
CA GLU A 129 -4.01 -18.92 13.88
C GLU A 129 -3.42 -17.53 13.51
N SER A 130 -2.15 -17.51 13.13
CA SER A 130 -1.52 -16.34 12.50
C SER A 130 -0.31 -16.73 11.66
N VAL A 131 -0.02 -15.91 10.65
CA VAL A 131 1.17 -16.05 9.80
C VAL A 131 2.07 -14.83 9.96
N SER A 132 3.37 -14.97 9.68
CA SER A 132 4.32 -13.86 9.77
C SER A 132 4.09 -12.82 8.66
N ASP A 133 4.10 -11.55 9.02
CA ASP A 133 4.06 -10.41 8.09
C ASP A 133 5.45 -10.09 7.50
N GLN A 134 5.54 -9.03 6.69
CA GLN A 134 6.80 -8.54 6.09
C GLN A 134 7.88 -8.15 7.11
N LYS A 135 7.50 -7.91 8.37
CA LYS A 135 8.39 -7.56 9.48
C LYS A 135 8.63 -8.75 10.40
N GLY A 136 8.16 -9.95 10.03
CA GLY A 136 8.25 -11.16 10.84
C GLY A 136 7.28 -11.21 12.03
N LYS A 137 6.30 -10.30 12.11
CA LYS A 137 5.33 -10.27 13.20
C LYS A 137 4.09 -11.12 12.88
N PRO A 138 3.49 -11.78 13.87
CA PRO A 138 2.26 -12.54 13.64
C PRO A 138 1.12 -11.60 13.21
N THR A 139 0.44 -11.96 12.12
CA THR A 139 -0.73 -11.26 11.61
C THR A 139 -1.88 -12.21 11.31
N LYS A 140 -3.09 -11.78 11.66
CA LYS A 140 -4.34 -12.46 11.29
C LYS A 140 -4.91 -12.00 9.95
N ARG A 141 -4.27 -11.02 9.32
CA ARG A 141 -4.72 -10.41 8.06
C ARG A 141 -3.56 -10.33 7.07
N PRO A 142 -2.93 -11.46 6.70
CA PRO A 142 -1.91 -11.46 5.64
C PRO A 142 -2.50 -10.99 4.32
N THR A 143 -1.64 -10.55 3.40
CA THR A 143 -2.03 -10.27 2.01
C THR A 143 -1.50 -11.39 1.12
N MET A 144 -2.27 -11.80 0.11
CA MET A 144 -1.78 -12.86 -0.80
C MET A 144 -0.55 -12.44 -1.59
N ARG A 145 -0.36 -11.13 -1.80
CA ARG A 145 0.88 -10.59 -2.34
C ARG A 145 2.09 -11.01 -1.52
N TRP A 146 2.02 -10.89 -0.19
CA TRP A 146 3.12 -11.26 0.69
C TRP A 146 3.33 -12.79 0.71
N ILE A 147 2.23 -13.54 0.79
CA ILE A 147 2.27 -15.00 0.75
C ILE A 147 2.96 -15.47 -0.53
N PHE A 148 2.49 -15.07 -1.71
CA PHE A 148 3.11 -15.48 -2.96
C PHE A 148 4.54 -14.99 -3.12
N PHE A 149 4.90 -13.84 -2.54
CA PHE A 149 6.30 -13.40 -2.52
C PHE A 149 7.18 -14.37 -1.72
N LYS A 150 6.71 -14.88 -0.58
CA LYS A 150 7.46 -15.88 0.20
C LYS A 150 7.63 -17.20 -0.55
N PHE A 151 6.63 -17.61 -1.32
CA PHE A 151 6.70 -18.80 -2.18
C PHE A 151 7.61 -18.61 -3.41
N GLN A 152 8.13 -17.39 -3.68
CA GLN A 152 9.14 -17.21 -4.73
C GLN A 152 10.44 -17.90 -4.32
N GLY A 153 10.92 -18.81 -5.17
CA GLY A 153 12.18 -19.53 -4.94
C GLY A 153 12.01 -20.99 -4.53
N ILE A 154 10.77 -21.44 -4.26
CA ILE A 154 10.45 -22.87 -4.24
C ILE A 154 10.70 -23.41 -5.65
N THR A 155 11.52 -24.45 -5.74
CA THR A 155 12.00 -25.00 -7.02
C THR A 155 11.80 -26.49 -7.02
N GLU A 156 11.26 -27.04 -8.10
CA GLU A 156 11.14 -28.48 -8.31
C GLU A 156 12.38 -28.98 -9.05
N LEU A 157 13.10 -29.93 -8.46
CA LEU A 157 14.26 -30.60 -9.02
C LEU A 157 13.83 -31.97 -9.56
N PHE A 158 14.05 -32.18 -10.85
CA PHE A 158 13.89 -33.50 -11.46
C PHE A 158 15.25 -34.18 -11.56
N THR A 159 15.44 -35.28 -10.83
CA THR A 159 16.62 -36.14 -10.95
C THR A 159 16.24 -37.43 -11.66
N GLN A 160 17.20 -38.02 -12.37
CA GLN A 160 17.02 -39.33 -13.00
C GLN A 160 17.94 -40.32 -12.30
N GLU A 161 17.34 -41.24 -11.55
CA GLU A 161 18.05 -42.34 -10.88
C GLU A 161 17.51 -43.66 -11.41
N GLU A 162 18.41 -44.55 -11.87
CA GLU A 162 18.07 -45.89 -12.40
C GLU A 162 17.01 -45.93 -13.52
N GLY A 163 16.77 -44.81 -14.22
CA GLY A 163 15.79 -44.69 -15.30
C GLY A 163 14.43 -44.17 -14.86
N GLU A 164 14.20 -44.00 -13.56
CA GLU A 164 13.03 -43.32 -12.99
C GLU A 164 13.31 -41.82 -12.83
N ILE A 165 12.28 -40.99 -13.08
CA ILE A 165 12.35 -39.55 -12.83
C ILE A 165 11.78 -39.32 -11.44
N VAL A 166 12.61 -38.82 -10.53
CA VAL A 166 12.20 -38.41 -9.18
C VAL A 166 12.10 -36.89 -9.17
N ALA A 167 10.98 -36.37 -8.68
CA ALA A 167 10.79 -34.94 -8.46
C ALA A 167 10.95 -34.64 -6.97
N GLU A 168 11.75 -33.63 -6.64
CA GLU A 168 11.95 -33.15 -5.27
C GLU A 168 11.70 -31.64 -5.20
N VAL A 169 10.93 -31.19 -4.21
CA VAL A 169 10.67 -29.77 -3.98
C VAL A 169 11.74 -29.18 -3.05
N LEU A 170 12.54 -28.26 -3.56
CA LEU A 170 13.60 -27.55 -2.85
C LEU A 170 13.12 -26.22 -2.27
N ASN A 171 13.83 -25.75 -1.25
CA ASN A 171 13.62 -24.46 -0.56
C ASN A 171 12.26 -24.30 0.14
N MET A 172 11.62 -25.41 0.49
CA MET A 172 10.48 -25.38 1.40
C MET A 172 10.92 -25.12 2.83
N GLU A 173 10.16 -24.28 3.54
CA GLU A 173 10.42 -23.86 4.91
C GLU A 173 9.13 -24.07 5.72
N GLU A 174 9.24 -24.09 7.04
CA GLU A 174 8.09 -24.21 7.95
C GLU A 174 6.97 -23.19 7.66
N PHE A 175 7.35 -21.95 7.28
CA PHE A 175 6.40 -20.93 6.88
C PHE A 175 5.50 -21.37 5.72
N HIS A 176 6.07 -22.05 4.72
CA HIS A 176 5.35 -22.46 3.52
C HIS A 176 4.35 -23.57 3.85
N TRP A 177 4.80 -24.60 4.57
CA TRP A 177 3.93 -25.68 5.04
C TRP A 177 2.80 -25.17 5.93
N LYS A 178 3.10 -24.24 6.84
CA LYS A 178 2.07 -23.61 7.67
C LYS A 178 0.99 -22.93 6.83
N VAL A 179 1.37 -22.20 5.78
CA VAL A 179 0.40 -21.56 4.89
C VAL A 179 -0.41 -22.57 4.10
N LEU A 180 0.22 -23.66 3.61
CA LEU A 180 -0.46 -24.71 2.86
C LEU A 180 -1.47 -25.46 3.75
N GLY A 181 -1.12 -25.80 4.98
CA GLY A 181 -2.03 -26.43 5.93
C GLY A 181 -3.24 -25.57 6.27
N LEU A 182 -3.05 -24.25 6.38
CA LEU A 182 -4.16 -23.29 6.54
C LEU A 182 -5.05 -23.17 5.30
N LEU A 183 -4.58 -23.56 4.11
CA LEU A 183 -5.39 -23.56 2.88
C LEU A 183 -6.10 -24.90 2.66
N GLY A 184 -5.54 -25.98 3.20
CA GLY A 184 -6.07 -27.34 3.19
C GLY A 184 -5.13 -28.35 2.51
N GLU A 185 -5.36 -29.65 2.78
CA GLU A 185 -4.54 -30.77 2.26
C GLU A 185 -4.42 -30.78 0.73
N GLU A 186 -5.44 -30.34 0.01
CA GLU A 186 -5.39 -30.21 -1.46
C GLU A 186 -4.23 -29.34 -1.95
N TYR A 187 -3.83 -28.33 -1.17
CA TYR A 187 -2.72 -27.44 -1.50
C TYR A 187 -1.38 -28.02 -1.09
N GLU A 188 -1.33 -28.79 0.00
CA GLU A 188 -0.11 -29.50 0.42
C GLU A 188 0.28 -30.56 -0.60
N ASN A 189 -0.69 -31.31 -1.11
CA ASN A 189 -0.49 -32.36 -2.11
C ASN A 189 0.06 -31.87 -3.46
N ILE A 190 0.09 -30.56 -3.70
CA ILE A 190 0.73 -29.99 -4.90
C ILE A 190 2.26 -29.98 -4.77
N TYR A 191 2.77 -30.02 -3.53
CA TYR A 191 4.19 -29.91 -3.19
C TYR A 191 4.77 -31.21 -2.58
N LEU A 192 3.98 -32.28 -2.54
CA LEU A 192 4.36 -33.62 -2.09
C LEU A 192 4.47 -34.56 -3.28
#